data_AF-A0A7R9HHQ0-F1
#
_entry.id   AF-A0A7R9HHQ0-F1
#
_cell.length_a   1.000
_cell.length_b   1.000
_cell.length_c   1.000
_cell.angle_alpha   90.00
_cell.angle_beta   90.00
_cell.angle_gamma   90.00
#
_symmetry.space_group_name_H-M   'P 1'
#
loop_
_entity.id
_entity.type
_entity.pdbx_description
1 polymer ?
#
loop_
_entity_poly.entity_id
_entity_poly.type
_entity_poly.pdbx_seq_one_letter_code
_entity_poly.pdbx_strand_id
1 'polypeptide(L)'
;IGTQVQRFFESKGVEFLLDTTPQSLKSIKNDGAVQQVVLKNGKVVEADAVVIGIGVLPSVDFLKGSQLLLSENNYIVVDERMQTNVKDVYAVGDAVFGPVLGT
;
A
#
# COMPACT_ATOMS: atom_id res chain seq x y z
N ILE A 1 13.65 17.18 -5.88
CA ILE A 1 12.55 16.76 -6.78
C ILE A 1 11.20 16.86 -6.05
N GLY A 2 11.03 16.26 -4.87
CA GLY A 2 9.76 16.30 -4.11
C GLY A 2 9.16 17.70 -3.90
N THR A 3 9.95 18.68 -3.46
CA THR A 3 9.45 20.05 -3.20
C THR A 3 8.88 20.75 -4.44
N GLN A 4 9.43 20.52 -5.63
CA GLN A 4 8.93 21.17 -6.84
C GLN A 4 7.63 20.52 -7.32
N VAL A 5 7.49 19.20 -7.16
CA VAL A 5 6.23 18.48 -7.42
C VAL A 5 5.15 18.93 -6.44
N GLN A 6 5.47 19.04 -5.16
CA GLN A 6 4.56 19.56 -4.14
C GLN A 6 4.06 20.96 -4.51
N ARG A 7 4.97 21.92 -4.77
CA ARG A 7 4.62 23.29 -5.18
C ARG A 7 3.75 23.33 -6.44
N PHE A 8 4.02 22.45 -7.40
CA PHE A 8 3.20 22.35 -8.61
C PHE A 8 1.75 22.00 -8.26
N PHE A 9 1.52 20.99 -7.43
CA PHE A 9 0.17 20.59 -7.02
C PHE A 9 -0.50 21.61 -6.08
N GLU A 10 0.26 22.24 -5.17
CA GLU A 10 -0.23 23.35 -4.34
C GLU A 10 -0.71 24.53 -5.21
N SER A 11 0.00 24.85 -6.30
CA SER A 11 -0.44 25.87 -7.27
C SER A 11 -1.73 25.50 -8.02
N LYS A 12 -2.15 24.23 -7.95
CA LYS A 12 -3.41 23.70 -8.51
C LYS A 12 -4.49 23.49 -7.44
N GLY A 13 -4.25 23.94 -6.19
CA GLY A 13 -5.22 23.87 -5.10
C GLY A 13 -5.16 22.59 -4.26
N VAL A 14 -4.11 21.77 -4.38
CA VAL A 14 -3.90 20.60 -3.51
C VAL A 14 -3.26 21.03 -2.20
N GLU A 15 -3.89 20.69 -1.07
CA GLU A 15 -3.30 20.88 0.26
C GLU A 15 -2.47 19.65 0.67
N PHE A 16 -1.20 19.85 1.04
CA PHE A 16 -0.35 18.80 1.58
C PHE A 16 -0.31 18.86 3.11
N LEU A 17 -0.84 17.81 3.74
CA LEU A 17 -0.74 17.61 5.19
C LEU A 17 0.38 16.63 5.50
N LEU A 18 1.59 17.16 5.67
CA LEU A 18 2.78 16.38 6.05
C LEU A 18 2.78 16.06 7.56
N ASP A 19 3.61 15.11 7.97
CA ASP A 19 3.76 14.65 9.37
C ASP A 19 2.41 14.36 10.06
N THR A 20 1.45 13.89 9.26
CA THR A 20 0.06 13.71 9.63
C THR A 20 -0.32 12.25 9.46
N THR A 21 -1.05 11.70 10.44
CA THR A 21 -1.55 10.32 10.40
C THR A 21 -3.07 10.31 10.54
N PRO A 22 -3.82 9.77 9.55
CA PRO A 22 -5.24 9.50 9.71
C PRO A 22 -5.47 8.48 10.84
N GLN A 23 -6.43 8.77 11.72
CA GLN A 23 -6.79 7.90 12.84
C GLN A 23 -8.14 7.20 12.61
N SER A 24 -9.14 7.91 12.08
CA SER A 24 -10.46 7.32 11.80
C SER A 24 -11.20 8.07 10.70
N LEU A 25 -12.12 7.36 10.04
CA LEU A 25 -13.09 7.92 9.09
C LEU A 25 -14.45 8.02 9.79
N LYS A 26 -15.16 9.13 9.60
CA LYS A 26 -16.48 9.36 10.21
C LYS A 26 -17.55 9.60 9.16
N SER A 27 -18.72 9.01 9.45
CA SER A 27 -19.99 9.28 8.79
C SER A 27 -20.89 10.08 9.74
N ILE A 28 -21.30 11.29 9.37
CA ILE A 28 -22.20 12.17 10.14
C ILE A 28 -23.66 11.92 9.76
N LYS A 29 -23.93 11.67 8.48
CA LYS A 29 -25.30 11.56 7.94
C LYS A 29 -25.91 10.16 8.11
N ASN A 30 -25.16 9.23 8.71
CA ASN A 30 -25.53 7.81 8.86
C ASN A 30 -25.91 7.12 7.54
N ASP A 31 -25.43 7.63 6.40
CA ASP A 31 -25.64 7.10 5.06
C ASP A 31 -24.52 6.14 4.62
N GLY A 32 -23.50 5.96 5.46
CA GLY A 32 -22.35 5.11 5.19
C GLY A 32 -21.27 5.77 4.32
N ALA A 33 -21.50 6.98 3.83
CA ALA A 33 -20.50 7.76 3.12
C ALA A 33 -19.52 8.40 4.11
N VAL A 34 -18.26 8.52 3.70
CA VAL A 34 -17.30 9.32 4.48
C VAL A 34 -17.65 10.79 4.35
N GLN A 35 -17.58 11.53 5.45
CA GLN A 35 -17.62 12.99 5.42
C GLN A 35 -16.41 13.62 6.12
N GLN A 36 -15.73 12.87 7.00
CA GLN A 36 -14.59 13.41 7.75
C GLN A 36 -13.47 12.38 7.93
N VAL A 37 -12.23 12.87 7.88
CA VAL A 37 -11.04 12.18 8.35
C VAL A 37 -10.58 12.83 9.64
N VAL A 38 -10.53 12.05 10.73
CA VAL A 38 -9.96 12.49 12.00
C VAL A 38 -8.49 12.11 12.03
N LEU A 39 -7.63 13.10 12.25
CA LEU A 39 -6.19 12.92 12.34
C LEU A 39 -5.77 12.62 13.78
N LYS A 40 -4.62 11.96 13.95
CA LYS A 40 -4.10 11.56 15.26
C LYS A 40 -3.86 12.74 16.23
N ASN A 41 -3.63 13.94 15.69
CA ASN A 41 -3.49 15.17 16.48
C ASN A 41 -4.83 15.84 16.83
N GLY A 42 -5.97 15.23 16.48
CA GLY A 42 -7.31 15.76 16.72
C GLY A 42 -7.86 16.70 15.64
N LYS A 43 -7.06 17.11 14.64
CA LYS A 43 -7.54 17.89 13.50
C LYS A 43 -8.53 17.05 12.68
N VAL A 44 -9.58 17.68 12.17
CA VAL A 44 -10.58 17.08 11.29
C VAL A 44 -10.43 17.66 9.89
N VAL A 45 -10.47 16.79 8.88
CA VAL A 45 -10.49 17.16 7.46
C VAL A 45 -11.81 16.71 6.87
N GLU A 46 -12.59 17.63 6.31
CA GLU A 46 -13.82 17.30 5.58
C GLU A 46 -13.47 16.65 4.24
N ALA A 47 -14.14 15.55 3.89
CA ALA A 47 -13.91 14.83 2.65
C ALA A 47 -15.13 13.99 2.27
N ASP A 48 -15.62 14.15 1.04
CA ASP A 48 -16.70 13.32 0.48
C ASP A 48 -16.20 11.96 -0.04
N ALA A 49 -14.88 11.83 -0.23
CA ALA A 49 -14.21 10.60 -0.66
C ALA A 49 -12.80 10.51 -0.07
N VAL A 50 -12.35 9.28 0.19
CA VAL A 50 -11.00 9.00 0.69
C VAL A 50 -10.37 7.91 -0.15
N VAL A 51 -9.19 8.20 -0.71
CA VAL A 51 -8.36 7.24 -1.45
C VAL A 51 -7.16 6.87 -0.59
N ILE A 52 -6.95 5.57 -0.36
CA ILE A 52 -5.85 5.05 0.47
C ILE A 52 -4.74 4.56 -0.45
N GLY A 53 -3.59 5.23 -0.40
CA GLY A 53 -2.39 4.88 -1.19
C GLY A 53 -1.16 4.71 -0.32
N ILE A 54 -1.21 3.79 0.66
CA ILE A 54 -0.12 3.56 1.63
C ILE A 54 0.82 2.39 1.25
N GLY A 55 0.56 1.72 0.13
CA GLY A 55 1.27 0.53 -0.31
C GLY A 55 0.32 -0.56 -0.76
N VAL A 56 0.88 -1.63 -1.33
CA VAL A 56 0.16 -2.83 -1.77
C VAL A 56 0.81 -4.08 -1.19
N LEU A 57 0.01 -5.10 -0.95
CA LEU A 57 0.47 -6.45 -0.62
C LEU A 57 0.16 -7.39 -1.79
N PRO A 58 1.00 -8.41 -2.03
CA PRO A 58 0.79 -9.36 -3.11
C PRO A 58 -0.48 -10.17 -2.88
N SER A 59 -1.28 -10.36 -3.93
CA SER A 59 -2.55 -11.10 -3.87
C SER A 59 -2.32 -12.61 -3.94
N VAL A 60 -1.63 -13.17 -2.95
CA VAL A 60 -1.21 -14.58 -2.94
C VAL A 60 -1.72 -15.38 -1.75
N ASP A 61 -2.77 -14.89 -1.07
CA ASP A 61 -3.37 -15.58 0.08
C ASP A 61 -3.81 -17.02 -0.24
N PHE A 62 -4.18 -17.30 -1.49
CA PHE A 62 -4.56 -18.63 -1.95
C PHE A 62 -3.39 -19.65 -1.95
N LEU A 63 -2.14 -19.18 -1.82
CA LEU A 63 -0.96 -20.04 -1.70
C LEU A 63 -0.63 -20.41 -0.26
N LYS A 64 -1.36 -19.89 0.73
CA LYS A 64 -1.19 -20.27 2.14
C LYS A 64 -1.39 -21.77 2.32
N GLY A 65 -0.42 -22.42 2.97
CA GLY A 65 -0.41 -23.88 3.15
C GLY A 65 0.16 -24.67 1.97
N SER A 66 0.59 -24.00 0.89
CA SER A 66 1.37 -24.64 -0.17
C SER A 66 2.82 -24.88 0.27
N GLN A 67 3.60 -25.54 -0.60
CA GLN A 67 5.03 -25.76 -0.40
C GLN A 67 5.89 -24.54 -0.80
N LEU A 68 5.27 -23.46 -1.32
CA LEU A 68 5.99 -22.27 -1.73
C LEU A 68 6.47 -21.47 -0.52
N LEU A 69 7.71 -21.01 -0.59
CA LEU A 69 8.29 -20.11 0.39
C LEU A 69 7.75 -18.69 0.16
N LEU A 70 7.12 -18.14 1.20
CA LEU A 70 6.63 -16.76 1.22
C LEU A 70 7.45 -15.93 2.22
N SER A 71 7.71 -14.66 1.90
CA SER A 71 8.35 -13.71 2.82
C SER A 71 7.40 -13.28 3.95
N GLU A 72 7.90 -12.54 4.94
CA GLU A 72 7.09 -11.99 6.03
C GLU A 72 5.92 -11.11 5.55
N ASN A 73 6.07 -10.47 4.38
CA ASN A 73 5.05 -9.64 3.75
C ASN A 73 4.26 -10.38 2.65
N ASN A 74 4.24 -11.72 2.70
CA ASN A 74 3.54 -12.62 1.78
C ASN A 74 4.01 -12.58 0.32
N TYR A 75 5.20 -12.07 0.02
CA TYR A 75 5.70 -12.16 -1.36
C TYR A 75 6.27 -13.56 -1.64
N ILE A 76 6.10 -14.05 -2.86
CA ILE A 76 6.71 -15.32 -3.30
C ILE A 76 8.22 -15.09 -3.41
N VAL A 77 8.99 -15.92 -2.70
CA VAL A 77 10.45 -15.86 -2.73
C VAL A 77 10.94 -16.52 -4.02
N VAL A 78 11.77 -15.81 -4.77
CA VAL A 78 12.36 -16.29 -6.01
C VAL A 78 13.84 -15.94 -6.11
N ASP A 79 14.58 -16.71 -6.92
CA ASP A 79 15.95 -16.39 -7.30
C ASP A 79 16.03 -15.34 -8.44
N GLU A 80 17.25 -15.04 -8.90
CA GLU A 80 17.50 -14.11 -10.02
C GLU A 80 16.88 -14.55 -11.35
N ARG A 81 16.55 -15.84 -11.47
CA ARG A 81 15.92 -16.46 -12.63
C ARG A 81 14.41 -16.64 -12.45
N MET A 82 13.84 -16.05 -11.40
CA MET A 82 12.42 -16.09 -11.06
C MET A 82 11.93 -17.50 -10.66
N GLN A 83 12.85 -18.39 -10.27
CA GLN A 83 12.56 -19.74 -9.79
C GLN A 83 12.13 -19.68 -8.33
N THR A 84 11.06 -20.40 -8.00
CA THR A 84 10.66 -20.60 -6.60
C THR A 84 11.48 -21.73 -5.97
N ASN A 85 11.27 -21.99 -4.68
CA ASN A 85 11.84 -23.16 -4.00
C ASN A 85 11.27 -24.50 -4.49
N VAL A 86 10.19 -24.49 -5.28
CA VAL A 86 9.57 -25.69 -5.84
C VAL A 86 10.04 -25.86 -7.29
N LYS A 87 10.57 -27.06 -7.60
CA LYS A 87 11.09 -27.38 -8.93
C LYS A 87 10.03 -27.15 -10.01
N ASP A 88 10.45 -26.54 -11.11
CA ASP A 88 9.63 -26.24 -12.29
C ASP A 88 8.46 -25.27 -12.02
N VAL A 89 8.46 -24.58 -10.86
CA VAL A 89 7.51 -23.52 -10.51
C VAL A 89 8.24 -22.18 -10.43
N TYR A 90 7.68 -21.19 -11.12
CA TYR A 90 8.22 -19.84 -11.27
C TYR A 90 7.17 -18.81 -10.87
N ALA A 91 7.60 -17.64 -10.40
CA ALA A 91 6.73 -16.51 -10.09
C ALA A 91 7.38 -15.20 -10.55
N VAL A 92 6.57 -14.25 -11.01
CA VAL A 92 7.04 -12.97 -11.56
C VAL A 92 6.09 -11.83 -11.22
N GLY A 93 6.52 -10.59 -11.43
CA GLY A 93 5.70 -9.39 -11.26
C GLY A 93 5.44 -9.02 -9.79
N ASP A 94 4.34 -8.34 -9.52
CA ASP A 94 4.03 -7.79 -8.18
C ASP A 94 3.88 -8.85 -7.09
N ALA A 95 3.76 -10.13 -7.46
CA ALA A 95 3.67 -11.24 -6.53
C ALA A 95 5.03 -11.60 -5.89
N VAL A 96 6.16 -11.16 -6.46
CA VAL A 96 7.49 -11.54 -5.99
C VAL A 96 8.18 -10.45 -5.19
N PHE A 97 8.95 -10.87 -4.20
CA PHE A 97 9.95 -10.01 -3.59
C PHE A 97 11.13 -10.00 -4.56
N GLY A 98 11.67 -8.83 -4.89
CA GLY A 98 12.76 -8.69 -5.87
C GLY A 98 13.92 -9.65 -5.62
N PRO A 99 14.77 -9.92 -6.64
CA PRO A 99 15.72 -11.03 -6.61
C PRO A 99 16.56 -10.98 -5.34
N VAL A 100 16.47 -12.05 -4.55
CA VAL A 100 17.31 -12.21 -3.36
C VAL A 100 18.72 -12.54 -3.87
N LEU A 101 19.60 -11.54 -3.86
CA LEU A 101 21.03 -11.72 -4.15
C LEU A 101 21.61 -12.69 -3.11
N GLY A 102 21.81 -13.94 -3.50
CA GLY A 102 22.51 -14.94 -2.71
C GLY A 102 21.64 -15.81 -1.82
N THR A 103 21.28 -16.98 -2.35
CA THR A 103 21.40 -18.26 -1.65
C THR A 103 22.06 -19.27 -2.55
#